data_AF-A0A453R1X8-F1
#
_entry.id   AF-A0A453R1X8-F1
#
_cell.length_a   1.000
_cell.length_b   1.000
_cell.length_c   1.000
_cell.angle_alpha   90.00
_cell.angle_beta   90.00
_cell.angle_gamma   90.00
#
_symmetry.space_group_name_H-M   'P 1'
#
loop_
_entity.id
_entity.type
_entity.pdbx_description
1 polymer ?
#
loop_
_entity_poly.entity_id
_entity_poly.type
_entity_poly.pdbx_seq_one_letter_code
_entity_poly.pdbx_strand_id
1 'polypeptide(L)'
;MTVVGPDLRKGQRPQYTVPPNVWFGAFLTHDIESFTDDGSVFVETPGRDPDLHYSFVGVTCAPAYQFEDDEMATRDGMKALAPNAEAFINYLVPA
;
A
#
# COMPACT_ATOMS: atom_id res chain seq x y z
N MET A 1 -7.64 1.61 5.66
CA MET A 1 -7.03 1.16 4.37
C MET A 1 -8.08 0.99 3.26
N THR A 2 -7.71 0.95 1.97
CA THR A 2 -8.66 0.68 0.85
C THR A 2 -8.23 -0.57 0.07
N VAL A 3 -9.15 -1.51 -0.17
CA VAL A 3 -8.91 -2.70 -1.01
C VAL A 3 -9.45 -2.45 -2.42
N VAL A 4 -8.54 -2.43 -3.39
CA VAL A 4 -8.90 -2.35 -4.82
C VAL A 4 -9.23 -3.74 -5.34
N GLY A 5 -10.45 -3.95 -5.80
CA GLY A 5 -10.90 -5.25 -6.29
C GLY A 5 -12.40 -5.28 -6.66
N PRO A 6 -12.86 -6.37 -7.30
CA PRO A 6 -14.20 -6.44 -7.86
C PRO A 6 -15.29 -6.84 -6.87
N ASP A 7 -14.96 -7.37 -5.68
CA ASP A 7 -15.95 -7.92 -4.74
C ASP A 7 -16.61 -6.83 -3.88
N LEU A 8 -17.63 -6.19 -4.45
CA LEU A 8 -18.42 -5.15 -3.80
C LEU A 8 -19.09 -5.64 -2.50
N ARG A 9 -19.44 -6.93 -2.42
CA ARG A 9 -20.10 -7.50 -1.23
C ARG A 9 -19.14 -7.58 -0.04
N LYS A 10 -17.83 -7.65 -0.31
CA LYS A 10 -16.77 -7.55 0.68
C LYS A 10 -16.24 -6.12 0.89
N GLY A 11 -16.93 -5.11 0.34
CA GLY A 11 -16.54 -3.70 0.48
C GLY A 11 -15.32 -3.30 -0.35
N GLN A 12 -14.88 -4.15 -1.30
CA GLN A 12 -13.82 -3.79 -2.23
C GLN A 12 -14.31 -2.69 -3.18
N ARG A 13 -13.36 -1.86 -3.63
CA ARG A 13 -13.64 -0.76 -4.56
C ARG A 13 -12.94 -1.04 -5.90
N PRO A 14 -13.68 -1.18 -7.02
CA PRO A 14 -13.05 -1.37 -8.33
C PRO A 14 -12.18 -0.19 -8.76
N GLN A 15 -12.44 0.99 -8.20
CA GLN A 15 -11.70 2.23 -8.46
C GLN A 15 -11.52 3.01 -7.15
N TYR A 16 -10.36 3.62 -6.98
CA TYR A 16 -10.05 4.50 -5.86
C TYR A 16 -9.12 5.62 -6.31
N THR A 17 -9.30 6.80 -5.73
CA THR A 17 -8.42 7.96 -5.93
C THR A 17 -7.69 8.24 -4.63
N VAL A 18 -6.36 8.14 -4.67
CA VAL A 18 -5.51 8.59 -3.56
C VAL A 18 -5.52 10.13 -3.57
N PRO A 19 -5.77 10.79 -2.43
CA PRO A 19 -5.67 12.25 -2.35
C PRO A 19 -4.25 12.75 -2.66
N PRO A 20 -4.08 13.96 -3.24
CA PRO A 20 -2.76 14.54 -3.45
C PRO A 20 -2.04 14.78 -2.12
N ASN A 21 -0.70 14.74 -2.13
CA ASN A 21 0.17 14.99 -0.98
C ASN A 21 -0.02 14.01 0.20
N VAL A 22 -0.32 12.75 -0.10
CA VAL A 22 -0.43 11.67 0.89
C VAL A 22 0.55 10.56 0.52
N TRP A 23 1.38 10.14 1.48
CA TRP A 23 2.21 8.94 1.33
C TRP A 23 1.33 7.72 1.09
N PHE A 24 1.61 6.98 0.01
CA PHE A 24 0.87 5.76 -0.30
C PHE A 24 1.80 4.65 -0.77
N GLY A 25 1.37 3.42 -0.53
CA GLY A 25 1.99 2.19 -1.01
C GLY A 25 0.92 1.13 -1.22
N ALA A 26 1.27 0.01 -1.84
CA ALA A 26 0.34 -1.06 -2.13
C ALA A 26 0.95 -2.43 -1.80
N PHE A 27 0.10 -3.35 -1.37
CA PHE A 27 0.45 -4.74 -1.11
C PHE A 27 -0.74 -5.64 -1.47
N LEU A 28 -0.49 -6.93 -1.71
CA LEU A 28 -1.55 -7.89 -1.97
C LEU A 28 -2.18 -8.30 -0.65
N THR A 29 -3.49 -8.10 -0.50
CA THR A 29 -4.21 -8.39 0.76
C THR A 29 -4.13 -9.85 1.20
N HIS A 30 -3.84 -10.76 0.28
CA HIS A 30 -3.69 -12.19 0.57
C HIS A 30 -2.25 -12.59 0.92
N ASP A 31 -1.29 -11.68 0.83
CA ASP A 31 0.07 -11.90 1.34
C ASP A 31 0.17 -11.52 2.82
N ILE A 32 -0.85 -10.87 3.38
CA ILE A 32 -0.89 -10.37 4.76
C ILE A 32 -2.01 -11.10 5.53
N GLU A 33 -1.64 -11.77 6.62
CA GLU A 33 -2.56 -12.51 7.48
C GLU A 33 -3.45 -11.56 8.30
N SER A 34 -2.84 -10.51 8.86
CA SER A 34 -3.56 -9.50 9.63
C SER A 34 -2.85 -8.16 9.62
N PHE A 35 -3.62 -7.08 9.64
CA PHE A 35 -3.14 -5.71 9.82
C PHE A 35 -4.17 -4.85 10.53
N THR A 36 -3.72 -3.78 11.19
CA THR A 36 -4.60 -2.75 11.78
C THR A 36 -4.59 -1.47 10.94
N ASP A 37 -5.65 -0.67 11.03
CA ASP A 37 -5.76 0.59 10.29
C ASP A 37 -4.69 1.63 10.69
N ASP A 38 -4.13 1.52 11.90
CA ASP A 38 -3.04 2.38 12.40
C ASP A 38 -1.62 1.85 12.07
N GLY A 39 -1.53 0.70 11.39
CA GLY A 39 -0.26 0.07 10.98
C GLY A 39 0.53 -0.58 12.12
N SER A 40 0.01 -0.61 13.35
CA SER A 40 0.69 -1.20 14.51
C SER A 40 0.81 -2.73 14.47
N VAL A 41 -0.12 -3.38 13.77
CA VAL A 41 -0.06 -4.81 13.47
C VAL A 41 0.11 -4.96 11.97
N PHE A 42 1.10 -5.75 11.57
CA PHE A 42 1.30 -6.16 10.18
C PHE A 42 1.99 -7.53 10.16
N VAL A 43 1.23 -8.58 9.84
CA VAL A 43 1.69 -9.97 9.87
C VAL A 43 1.61 -10.55 8.48
N GLU A 44 2.76 -10.95 7.93
CA GLU A 44 2.86 -11.58 6.62
C GLU A 44 2.41 -13.06 6.67
N THR A 45 1.82 -13.54 5.59
CA THR A 45 1.53 -14.96 5.39
C THR A 45 2.80 -15.73 4.97
N PRO A 46 2.82 -17.07 5.06
CA PRO A 46 3.80 -17.88 4.35
C PRO A 46 3.63 -17.61 2.84
N GLY A 47 4.60 -16.91 2.24
CA GLY A 47 4.48 -16.30 0.91
C GLY A 47 3.87 -17.17 -0.19
N ARG A 48 3.19 -16.52 -1.13
CA ARG A 48 2.52 -17.16 -2.28
C ARG A 48 3.41 -17.09 -3.53
N ASP A 49 3.10 -17.94 -4.51
CA ASP A 49 3.76 -17.90 -5.82
C ASP A 49 3.47 -16.56 -6.53
N PRO A 50 4.48 -15.69 -6.76
CA PRO A 50 4.28 -14.37 -7.34
C PRO A 50 3.84 -14.40 -8.80
N ASP A 51 4.11 -15.48 -9.54
CA ASP A 51 3.71 -15.59 -10.95
C ASP A 51 2.20 -15.89 -11.09
N LEU A 52 1.62 -16.53 -10.08
CA LEU A 52 0.20 -16.89 -10.03
C LEU A 52 -0.65 -15.88 -9.25
N HIS A 53 -0.04 -15.09 -8.37
CA HIS A 53 -0.74 -14.21 -7.45
C HIS A 53 -0.27 -12.77 -7.61
N TYR A 54 -0.99 -12.02 -8.44
CA TYR A 54 -0.72 -10.61 -8.70
C TYR A 54 -2.01 -9.77 -8.61
N SER A 55 -1.82 -8.45 -8.54
CA SER A 55 -2.88 -7.48 -8.79
C SER A 55 -2.50 -6.65 -10.01
N PHE A 56 -3.37 -6.60 -11.00
CA PHE A 56 -3.18 -5.80 -12.21
C PHE A 56 -4.13 -4.62 -12.19
N VAL A 57 -3.56 -3.41 -12.25
CA VAL A 57 -4.30 -2.15 -12.13
C VAL A 57 -3.88 -1.17 -13.22
N GLY A 58 -4.82 -0.31 -13.61
CA GLY A 58 -4.53 0.90 -14.37
C GLY A 58 -4.42 2.09 -13.43
N VAL A 59 -3.43 2.95 -13.65
CA VAL A 59 -3.23 4.18 -12.86
C VAL A 59 -3.29 5.39 -13.78
N THR A 60 -3.93 6.45 -13.32
CA THR A 60 -3.96 7.75 -14.01
C THR A 60 -3.74 8.84 -12.98
N CYS A 61 -2.84 9.77 -13.30
CA CYS A 61 -2.60 10.96 -12.49
C CYS A 61 -3.26 12.18 -13.15
N ALA A 62 -3.82 13.06 -12.32
CA ALA A 62 -4.37 14.34 -12.76
C ALA A 62 -3.97 15.44 -11.76
N PRO A 63 -3.12 16.42 -12.16
CA PRO A 63 -2.45 16.58 -13.45
C PRO A 63 -1.55 15.38 -13.85
N ALA A 64 -1.15 15.34 -15.13
CA ALA A 64 -0.34 14.24 -15.64
C ALA A 64 0.99 14.14 -14.87
N TYR A 65 1.37 12.91 -14.54
CA TYR A 65 2.60 12.60 -13.79
C TYR A 65 3.83 13.28 -14.40
N GLN A 66 4.60 13.97 -13.55
CA GLN A 66 5.96 14.45 -13.84
C GLN A 66 6.94 13.83 -12.84
N PHE A 67 8.21 13.69 -13.22
CA PHE A 67 9.23 13.17 -12.29
C PHE A 67 9.49 14.11 -11.11
N GLU A 68 9.28 15.41 -11.32
CA GLU A 68 9.40 16.45 -10.30
C GLU A 68 8.32 16.35 -9.22
N ASP A 69 7.23 15.64 -9.50
CA ASP A 69 6.13 15.39 -8.57
C ASP A 69 6.31 14.06 -7.80
N ASP A 70 7.33 13.27 -8.13
CA ASP A 70 7.61 11.97 -7.50
C ASP A 70 8.60 12.12 -6.35
N GLU A 71 8.17 11.74 -5.15
CA GLU A 71 9.02 11.69 -3.96
C GLU A 71 9.04 10.26 -3.43
N MET A 72 10.23 9.66 -3.31
CA MET A 72 10.38 8.35 -2.69
C MET A 72 10.59 8.50 -1.19
N ALA A 73 9.75 7.82 -0.41
CA ALA A 73 9.86 7.85 1.03
C ALA A 73 11.15 7.17 1.51
N THR A 74 11.77 7.71 2.56
CA THR A 74 12.86 7.02 3.26
C THR A 74 12.31 6.29 4.48
N ARG A 75 12.85 5.11 4.77
CA ARG A 75 12.40 4.30 5.90
C ARG A 75 12.54 5.06 7.22
N ASP A 76 13.68 5.70 7.44
CA ASP A 76 13.95 6.50 8.65
C ASP A 76 12.99 7.70 8.76
N GLY A 77 12.75 8.42 7.66
CA GLY A 77 11.80 9.53 7.63
C GLY A 77 10.38 9.08 7.97
N MET A 78 9.92 7.97 7.40
CA MET A 78 8.60 7.43 7.68
C MET A 78 8.45 6.94 9.12
N LYS A 79 9.48 6.28 9.69
CA LYS A 79 9.47 5.86 11.10
C LYS A 79 9.44 7.05 12.05
N ALA A 80 10.10 8.15 11.71
CA ALA A 80 10.04 9.38 12.51
C ALA A 80 8.63 10.00 12.50
N LEU A 81 7.92 9.93 11.37
CA LEU A 81 6.55 10.44 11.23
C LEU A 81 5.50 9.54 11.88
N ALA A 82 5.66 8.22 11.77
CA ALA A 82 4.68 7.23 12.24
C ALA A 82 5.38 6.06 12.95
N PRO A 83 5.96 6.29 14.15
CA PRO A 83 6.73 5.26 14.86
C PRO A 83 5.91 4.03 15.22
N ASN A 84 4.60 4.20 15.44
CA ASN A 84 3.69 3.11 15.77
C ASN A 84 3.46 2.15 14.59
N ALA A 85 3.76 2.55 13.35
CA ALA A 85 3.56 1.76 12.14
C ALA A 85 4.85 1.10 11.65
N GLU A 86 5.83 0.88 12.52
CA GLU A 86 7.17 0.42 12.12
C GLU A 86 7.16 -0.89 11.29
N ALA A 87 6.37 -1.89 11.69
CA ALA A 87 6.27 -3.15 10.95
C ALA A 87 5.75 -2.92 9.53
N PHE A 88 4.71 -2.09 9.39
CA PHE A 88 4.14 -1.71 8.10
C PHE A 88 5.14 -0.93 7.23
N ILE A 89 5.87 0.01 7.82
CA ILE A 89 6.89 0.81 7.14
C ILE A 89 8.06 -0.05 6.67
N ASN A 90 8.52 -0.99 7.50
CA ASN A 90 9.61 -1.92 7.14
C ASN A 90 9.24 -2.81 5.95
N TYR A 91 7.96 -3.14 5.79
CA TYR A 91 7.47 -3.94 4.68
C TYR A 91 7.37 -3.13 3.38
N LEU A 92 6.77 -1.94 3.42
CA LEU A 92 6.49 -1.16 2.21
C LEU A 92 7.69 -0.32 1.72
N VAL A 93 8.56 0.13 2.62
CA VAL A 93 9.64 1.04 2.28
C VAL A 93 10.94 0.24 2.15
N PRO A 94 11.64 0.29 0.99
CA PRO A 94 12.93 -0.35 0.81
C PRO A 94 13.93 -0.01 1.92
N ALA A 95 14.89 -0.91 2.13
CA ALA A 95 15.98 -0.69 3.08
C ALA A 95 16.98 0.35 2.57
#